data_AF-A0A926BE04-F1
#
_entry.id   AF-A0A926BE04-F1
#
_cell.length_a   1.000
_cell.length_b   1.000
_cell.length_c   1.000
_cell.angle_alpha   90.00
_cell.angle_beta   90.00
_cell.angle_gamma   90.00
#
_symmetry.space_group_name_H-M   'P 1'
#
loop_
_entity.id
_entity.type
_entity.pdbx_description
1 polymer ?
#
loop_
_entity_poly.entity_id
_entity_poly.type
_entity_poly.pdbx_seq_one_letter_code
_entity_poly.pdbx_strand_id
1 'polypeptide(L)'
;MFHFRFDTRFAITALTVTATVCVASVALVGKPAPVQAFPAYTEKEGVKCGYCHVSVAGGGKRNYRGKFYKKNMLTFANFNDKAEADAAGEPLGAEADAKPKSLTVAGPVPGATPEPIPGNATPAPPAPVATASPVVALRKKVATTQVALNKSPKSPVAKKAHSASLTALARGVMNDPAIPPVKKYPEALTLLRQAVKLDATNKNAAGDIKRIEAVYKQMGKPIPK
;
A
#
# COMPACT_ATOMS: atom_id res chain seq x y z
N MET A 1 81.25 -38.76 45.80
CA MET A 1 81.32 -39.41 44.49
C MET A 1 80.58 -40.73 44.55
N PHE A 2 79.32 -40.75 44.12
CA PHE A 2 78.61 -41.97 43.72
C PHE A 2 77.60 -41.54 42.65
N HIS A 3 77.86 -41.96 41.42
CA HIS A 3 76.99 -41.75 40.26
C HIS A 3 75.93 -42.84 40.25
N PHE A 4 74.66 -42.45 40.35
CA PHE A 4 73.55 -43.32 39.94
C PHE A 4 72.94 -42.73 38.66
N ARG A 5 73.15 -43.47 37.56
CA ARG A 5 72.37 -43.33 36.33
C ARG A 5 71.08 -44.14 36.55
N PHE A 6 69.91 -43.54 36.31
CA PHE A 6 68.69 -44.31 36.16
C PHE A 6 68.06 -44.02 34.80
N ASP A 7 67.59 -45.13 34.24
CA ASP A 7 67.37 -45.37 32.84
C ASP A 7 65.98 -44.93 32.38
N THR A 8 65.98 -44.68 31.08
CA THR A 8 64.96 -44.31 30.15
C THR A 8 63.73 -45.22 30.15
N ARG A 9 62.56 -44.60 29.89
CA ARG A 9 61.36 -45.16 29.22
C ARG A 9 60.43 -46.03 30.08
N PHE A 10 59.62 -45.34 30.89
CA PHE A 10 58.33 -45.87 31.31
C PHE A 10 57.36 -45.93 30.12
N ALA A 11 56.91 -47.16 29.89
CA ALA A 11 55.99 -47.55 28.85
C ALA A 11 54.56 -47.10 29.14
N ILE A 12 53.93 -46.58 28.09
CA ILE A 12 52.62 -46.99 27.57
C ILE A 12 51.47 -46.96 28.57
N THR A 13 50.91 -45.75 28.66
CA THR A 13 49.49 -45.39 28.50
C THR A 13 48.42 -46.40 28.92
N ALA A 14 47.67 -45.95 29.93
CA ALA A 14 46.57 -46.62 30.60
C ALA A 14 45.33 -46.88 29.72
N LEU A 15 44.83 -48.10 29.87
CA LEU A 15 43.44 -48.52 30.11
C LEU A 15 42.42 -47.38 30.38
N THR A 16 41.38 -47.26 29.54
CA THR A 16 40.00 -47.04 30.01
C THR A 16 38.98 -47.66 29.05
N VAL A 17 38.00 -48.32 29.66
CA VAL A 17 36.90 -49.08 29.07
C VAL A 17 35.61 -48.25 29.16
N THR A 18 34.76 -48.38 28.14
CA THR A 18 33.31 -48.04 28.05
C THR A 18 32.83 -46.59 28.19
N ALA A 19 32.28 -46.06 27.09
CA ALA A 19 31.04 -45.25 27.06
C ALA A 19 30.50 -45.29 25.61
N THR A 20 29.59 -46.22 25.27
CA THR A 20 28.13 -46.06 25.32
C THR A 20 27.62 -44.91 24.44
N VAL A 21 27.01 -45.30 23.30
CA VAL A 21 25.90 -44.64 22.58
C VAL A 21 26.02 -43.13 22.33
N CYS A 22 26.45 -42.76 21.13
CA CYS A 22 26.14 -41.47 20.50
C CYS A 22 25.97 -41.65 18.98
N VAL A 23 24.92 -42.37 18.58
CA VAL A 23 24.45 -42.36 17.19
C VAL A 23 23.04 -41.77 17.20
N ALA A 24 22.82 -40.80 16.30
CA ALA A 24 21.56 -40.14 15.96
C ALA A 24 21.18 -38.85 16.72
N SER A 25 21.87 -37.72 16.45
CA SER A 25 21.36 -36.39 16.83
C SER A 25 21.77 -35.21 15.93
N VAL A 26 21.85 -35.33 14.59
CA VAL A 26 21.94 -34.11 13.74
C VAL A 26 21.22 -34.29 12.40
N ALA A 27 19.88 -34.25 12.41
CA ALA A 27 19.10 -33.98 11.19
C ALA A 27 17.74 -33.35 11.53
N LEU A 28 17.73 -32.30 12.37
CA LEU A 28 16.60 -31.37 12.46
C LEU A 28 16.98 -30.08 11.71
N VAL A 29 17.13 -30.20 10.38
CA VAL A 29 17.02 -29.03 9.50
C VAL A 29 15.56 -28.63 9.54
N GLY A 30 15.24 -27.66 10.41
CA GLY A 30 13.90 -27.11 10.53
C GLY A 30 13.39 -26.67 9.16
N LYS A 31 12.29 -27.27 8.71
CA LYS A 31 11.57 -26.76 7.54
C LYS A 31 11.18 -25.31 7.84
N PRO A 32 11.45 -24.33 6.96
CA PRO A 32 11.00 -22.97 7.20
C PRO A 32 9.48 -22.98 7.35
N ALA A 33 9.00 -22.51 8.49
CA ALA A 33 7.56 -22.38 8.72
C ALA A 33 6.98 -21.53 7.58
N PRO A 34 5.85 -21.95 6.97
CA PRO A 34 5.20 -21.13 5.97
C PRO A 34 4.86 -19.79 6.64
N VAL A 35 5.33 -18.70 6.06
CA VAL A 35 4.96 -17.35 6.51
C VAL A 35 3.49 -17.20 6.17
N GLN A 36 2.62 -17.50 7.14
CA GLN A 36 1.18 -17.34 6.98
C GLN A 36 0.93 -15.86 6.64
N ALA A 37 0.19 -15.62 5.56
CA ALA A 37 -0.37 -14.31 5.32
C ALA A 37 -1.11 -13.87 6.58
N PHE A 38 -1.06 -12.57 6.90
CA PHE A 38 -1.85 -12.00 7.98
C PHE A 38 -3.29 -12.56 7.91
N PRO A 39 -3.80 -13.20 8.99
CA PRO A 39 -5.05 -13.97 8.96
C PRO A 39 -6.21 -13.18 8.34
N ALA A 40 -6.31 -11.90 8.69
CA ALA A 40 -7.32 -10.98 8.16
C ALA A 40 -7.35 -10.87 6.62
N TYR A 41 -6.21 -11.04 5.94
CA TYR A 41 -6.15 -10.97 4.48
C TYR A 41 -6.67 -12.24 3.81
N THR A 42 -6.22 -13.40 4.29
CA THR A 42 -6.64 -14.70 3.80
C THR A 42 -8.12 -14.93 4.06
N GLU A 43 -8.64 -14.46 5.20
CA GLU A 43 -10.07 -14.48 5.50
C GLU A 43 -10.88 -13.58 4.55
N LYS A 44 -10.40 -12.36 4.29
CA LYS A 44 -11.07 -11.37 3.44
C LYS A 44 -11.17 -11.83 1.99
N GLU A 45 -10.06 -12.24 1.37
CA GLU A 45 -10.03 -12.52 -0.06
C GLU A 45 -10.12 -14.01 -0.39
N GLY A 46 -9.79 -14.89 0.56
CA GLY A 46 -9.81 -16.35 0.35
C GLY A 46 -8.71 -16.86 -0.59
N VAL A 47 -7.68 -16.04 -0.88
CA VAL A 47 -6.60 -16.39 -1.83
C VAL A 47 -5.27 -16.64 -1.13
N LYS A 48 -4.45 -17.50 -1.72
CA LYS A 48 -3.09 -17.80 -1.26
C LYS A 48 -2.16 -16.59 -1.42
N CYS A 49 -1.10 -16.51 -0.62
CA CYS A 49 -0.15 -15.39 -0.64
C CYS A 49 0.45 -15.11 -2.04
N GLY A 50 0.72 -16.18 -2.81
CA GLY A 50 1.24 -16.10 -4.18
C GLY A 50 0.30 -15.40 -5.17
N TYR A 51 -0.97 -15.14 -4.79
CA TYR A 51 -1.87 -14.35 -5.63
C TYR A 51 -1.40 -12.90 -5.76
N CYS A 52 -0.88 -12.31 -4.68
CA CYS A 52 -0.42 -10.91 -4.64
C CYS A 52 1.10 -10.74 -4.61
N HIS A 53 1.83 -11.81 -4.34
CA HIS A 53 3.27 -11.81 -4.16
C HIS A 53 3.92 -12.74 -5.16
N VAL A 54 5.14 -12.39 -5.58
CA VAL A 54 5.95 -13.25 -6.45
C VAL A 54 6.35 -14.55 -5.71
N SER A 55 6.52 -14.47 -4.38
CA SER A 55 6.76 -15.64 -3.53
C SER A 55 5.45 -16.31 -3.13
N VAL A 56 5.33 -17.61 -3.43
CA VAL A 56 4.18 -18.44 -3.02
C VAL A 56 4.07 -18.61 -1.50
N ALA A 57 5.21 -18.57 -0.79
CA ALA A 57 5.28 -18.62 0.67
C ALA A 57 4.84 -17.30 1.33
N GLY A 58 4.46 -16.29 0.54
CA GLY A 58 4.19 -14.95 1.02
C GLY A 58 5.46 -14.12 1.24
N GLY A 59 5.26 -12.84 1.52
CA GLY A 59 6.34 -11.87 1.64
C GLY A 59 6.98 -11.50 0.29
N GLY A 60 8.00 -10.64 0.35
CA GLY A 60 8.73 -10.18 -0.84
C GLY A 60 7.93 -9.25 -1.76
N LYS A 61 8.45 -9.07 -2.98
CA LYS A 61 7.90 -8.12 -3.97
C LYS A 61 6.49 -8.53 -4.40
N ARG A 62 5.60 -7.54 -4.51
CA ARG A 62 4.25 -7.73 -5.05
C ARG A 62 4.31 -7.90 -6.57
N ASN A 63 3.54 -8.84 -7.10
CA ASN A 63 3.27 -8.95 -8.53
C ASN A 63 2.26 -7.88 -8.97
N TYR A 64 1.90 -7.84 -10.27
CA TYR A 64 0.92 -6.90 -10.80
C TYR A 64 -0.45 -6.94 -10.06
N ARG A 65 -0.97 -8.13 -9.72
CA ARG A 65 -2.21 -8.31 -8.92
C ARG A 65 -2.11 -7.61 -7.56
N GLY A 66 -1.01 -7.83 -6.83
CA GLY A 66 -0.78 -7.21 -5.52
C GLY A 66 -0.59 -5.70 -5.60
N LYS A 67 0.02 -5.19 -6.68
CA LYS A 67 0.17 -3.74 -6.93
C LYS A 67 -1.20 -3.09 -7.16
N PHE A 68 -2.05 -3.69 -7.99
CA PHE A 68 -3.42 -3.23 -8.21
C PHE A 68 -4.21 -3.19 -6.90
N TYR A 69 -4.16 -4.29 -6.13
CA TYR A 69 -4.88 -4.41 -4.87
C TYR A 69 -4.49 -3.32 -3.86
N LYS A 70 -3.19 -3.03 -3.73
CA LYS A 70 -2.70 -1.93 -2.88
C LYS A 70 -3.20 -0.56 -3.36
N LYS A 71 -3.24 -0.33 -4.68
CA LYS A 71 -3.69 0.93 -5.28
C LYS A 71 -5.19 1.14 -5.14
N ASN A 72 -5.97 0.07 -5.16
CA ASN A 72 -7.43 0.09 -5.12
C ASN A 72 -7.97 -0.17 -3.71
N MET A 73 -7.40 0.46 -2.68
CA MET A 73 -7.93 0.39 -1.30
C MET A 73 -8.14 -1.03 -0.77
N LEU A 74 -7.24 -1.96 -1.13
CA LEU A 74 -7.33 -3.36 -0.74
C LEU A 74 -8.61 -4.04 -1.26
N THR A 75 -8.97 -3.82 -2.52
CA THR A 75 -10.03 -4.56 -3.22
C THR A 75 -9.61 -4.91 -4.65
N PHE A 76 -10.13 -6.03 -5.16
CA PHE A 76 -10.05 -6.42 -6.58
C PHE A 76 -11.26 -5.96 -7.40
N ALA A 77 -12.06 -5.02 -6.88
CA ALA A 77 -13.15 -4.43 -7.64
C ALA A 77 -12.65 -3.85 -8.98
N ASN A 78 -13.27 -4.28 -10.08
CA ASN A 78 -12.92 -3.94 -11.46
C ASN A 78 -11.51 -4.38 -11.90
N PHE A 79 -10.89 -5.33 -11.21
CA PHE A 79 -9.60 -5.88 -11.63
C PHE A 79 -9.75 -6.66 -12.94
N ASN A 80 -9.00 -6.26 -13.96
CA ASN A 80 -8.87 -7.00 -15.22
C ASN A 80 -7.46 -7.57 -15.30
N ASP A 81 -7.36 -8.89 -15.15
CA ASP A 81 -6.07 -9.58 -15.01
C ASP A 81 -5.17 -9.39 -16.24
N LYS A 82 -5.76 -9.43 -17.44
CA LYS A 82 -5.03 -9.21 -18.70
C LYS A 82 -4.56 -7.77 -18.84
N ALA A 83 -5.46 -6.79 -18.66
CA ALA A 83 -5.12 -5.38 -18.82
C ALA A 83 -4.05 -4.93 -17.81
N GLU A 84 -4.10 -5.43 -16.59
CA GLU A 84 -3.14 -5.09 -15.53
C GLU A 84 -1.80 -5.79 -15.71
N ALA A 85 -1.77 -7.02 -16.25
CA ALA A 85 -0.53 -7.69 -16.64
C ALA A 85 0.16 -6.97 -17.80
N ASP A 86 -0.61 -6.65 -18.86
CA ASP A 86 -0.14 -5.91 -20.04
C ASP A 86 0.40 -4.52 -19.62
N ALA A 87 -0.30 -3.80 -18.75
CA ALA A 87 0.13 -2.51 -18.24
C ALA A 87 1.39 -2.59 -17.34
N ALA A 88 1.59 -3.71 -16.66
CA ALA A 88 2.78 -3.95 -15.84
C ALA A 88 3.98 -4.47 -16.65
N GLY A 89 3.77 -4.88 -17.91
CA GLY A 89 4.78 -5.58 -18.72
C GLY A 89 5.21 -6.90 -18.08
N GLU A 90 4.34 -7.50 -17.27
CA GLU A 90 4.57 -8.80 -16.62
C GLU A 90 3.76 -9.87 -17.37
N PRO A 91 4.30 -11.10 -17.55
CA PRO A 91 3.52 -12.17 -18.15
C PRO A 91 2.28 -12.46 -17.31
N LEU A 92 1.18 -12.83 -17.97
CA LEU A 92 -0.05 -13.20 -17.29
C LEU A 92 0.27 -14.33 -16.29
N GLY A 93 0.03 -14.07 -15.01
CA GLY A 93 0.35 -15.02 -13.96
C GLY A 93 -0.50 -16.29 -14.12
N ALA A 94 0.03 -17.43 -13.66
CA ALA A 94 -0.75 -18.68 -13.63
C ALA A 94 -2.16 -18.41 -13.06
N GLU A 95 -3.17 -18.99 -13.71
CA GLU A 95 -4.54 -18.87 -13.25
C GLU A 95 -4.61 -19.41 -11.83
N ALA A 96 -5.10 -18.58 -10.91
CA ALA A 96 -5.19 -18.97 -9.52
C ALA A 96 -6.34 -19.96 -9.35
N ASP A 97 -6.12 -21.01 -8.56
CA ASP A 97 -7.14 -22.02 -8.23
C ASP A 97 -8.43 -21.41 -7.65
N ALA A 98 -8.34 -20.20 -7.08
CA ALA A 98 -9.47 -19.48 -6.49
C ALA A 98 -9.46 -18.00 -6.91
N LYS A 99 -10.61 -17.49 -7.36
CA LYS A 99 -10.83 -16.07 -7.62
C LYS A 99 -11.06 -15.33 -6.29
N PRO A 100 -10.47 -14.14 -6.09
CA PRO A 100 -10.66 -13.39 -4.86
C PRO A 100 -12.12 -12.95 -4.69
N LYS A 101 -12.60 -12.98 -3.45
CA LYS A 101 -13.99 -12.63 -3.11
C LYS A 101 -14.36 -11.22 -3.58
N SER A 102 -13.43 -10.26 -3.51
CA SER A 102 -13.67 -8.89 -3.95
C SER A 102 -13.69 -8.67 -5.47
N LEU A 103 -13.39 -9.69 -6.29
CA LEU A 103 -13.46 -9.61 -7.76
C LEU A 103 -14.91 -9.54 -8.27
N THR A 104 -15.84 -10.20 -7.58
CA THR A 104 -17.24 -10.37 -8.03
C THR A 104 -18.20 -9.37 -7.42
N VAL A 105 -17.75 -8.60 -6.42
CA VAL A 105 -18.58 -7.57 -5.77
C VAL A 105 -18.39 -6.26 -6.52
N ALA A 106 -19.30 -5.97 -7.45
CA ALA A 106 -19.46 -4.64 -8.03
C ALA A 106 -20.05 -3.69 -6.98
N GLY A 107 -19.24 -3.26 -5.99
CA GLY A 107 -19.68 -2.30 -4.98
C GLY A 107 -18.66 -2.03 -3.87
N PRO A 108 -18.71 -0.87 -3.21
CA PRO A 108 -17.89 -0.60 -2.03
C PRO A 108 -18.33 -1.54 -0.90
N VAL A 109 -17.41 -2.35 -0.36
CA VAL A 109 -17.68 -3.17 0.83
C VAL A 109 -17.85 -2.24 2.03
N PRO A 110 -19.02 -2.17 2.68
CA PRO A 110 -19.20 -1.41 3.91
C PRO A 110 -18.57 -2.22 5.06
N GLY A 111 -17.64 -1.61 5.82
CA GLY A 111 -17.31 -2.11 7.16
C GLY A 111 -15.89 -2.63 7.41
N ALA A 112 -14.95 -2.58 6.46
CA ALA A 112 -13.55 -2.87 6.78
C ALA A 112 -12.85 -1.63 7.37
N THR A 113 -13.08 -1.36 8.66
CA THR A 113 -12.23 -0.43 9.43
C THR A 113 -10.85 -1.07 9.54
N PRO A 114 -9.76 -0.46 9.03
CA PRO A 114 -8.43 -0.99 9.23
C PRO A 114 -8.06 -0.81 10.70
N GLU A 115 -7.95 -1.92 11.43
CA GLU A 115 -7.30 -1.92 12.73
C GLU A 115 -5.82 -1.53 12.55
N PRO A 116 -5.24 -0.64 13.37
CA PRO A 116 -3.83 -0.28 13.25
C PRO A 116 -2.98 -1.47 13.70
N ILE A 117 -2.16 -2.01 12.80
CA ILE A 117 -1.17 -3.03 13.15
C ILE A 117 -0.06 -2.36 13.99
N PRO A 118 0.18 -2.75 15.25
CA PRO A 118 1.31 -2.27 16.02
C PRO A 118 2.59 -2.97 15.56
N GLY A 119 3.63 -2.20 15.26
CA GLY A 119 5.01 -2.70 15.34
C GLY A 119 5.60 -3.40 14.12
N ASN A 120 5.56 -2.79 12.93
CA ASN A 120 6.56 -3.12 11.90
C ASN A 120 7.09 -1.84 11.24
N ALA A 121 8.25 -1.37 11.72
CA ALA A 121 8.98 -0.27 11.12
C ALA A 121 9.40 -0.71 9.71
N THR A 122 8.67 -0.22 8.71
CA THR A 122 8.97 -0.46 7.30
C THR A 122 10.24 0.31 6.95
N PRO A 123 11.25 -0.30 6.28
CA PRO A 123 12.32 0.47 5.66
C PRO A 123 11.70 1.50 4.71
N ALA A 124 12.08 2.76 4.87
CA ALA A 124 11.56 3.84 4.04
C ALA A 124 11.68 3.46 2.56
N PRO A 125 10.59 3.46 1.78
CA PRO A 125 10.67 3.18 0.36
C PRO A 125 11.61 4.18 -0.31
N PRO A 126 12.41 3.77 -1.31
CA PRO A 126 13.22 4.70 -2.08
C PRO A 126 12.32 5.79 -2.66
N ALA A 127 12.74 7.04 -2.49
CA ALA A 127 11.99 8.21 -2.92
C ALA A 127 11.53 8.03 -4.39
N PRO A 128 10.23 8.23 -4.70
CA PRO A 128 9.76 8.16 -6.08
C PRO A 128 10.52 9.18 -6.92
N VAL A 129 11.05 8.73 -8.06
CA VAL A 129 11.64 9.60 -9.09
C VAL A 129 10.63 10.69 -9.41
N ALA A 130 11.03 11.95 -9.24
CA ALA A 130 10.13 13.11 -9.27
C ALA A 130 9.53 13.34 -10.67
N THR A 131 8.48 12.61 -11.02
CA THR A 131 7.59 13.02 -12.12
C THR A 131 6.86 14.29 -11.70
N ALA A 132 6.89 15.33 -12.54
CA ALA A 132 6.29 16.63 -12.25
C ALA A 132 4.87 16.49 -11.69
N SER A 133 4.60 17.14 -10.56
CA SER A 133 3.30 17.01 -9.88
C SER A 133 2.15 17.40 -10.82
N PRO A 134 1.10 16.57 -10.93
CA PRO A 134 -0.08 16.88 -11.75
C PRO A 134 -0.80 18.16 -11.30
N VAL A 135 -0.52 18.64 -10.08
CA VAL A 135 -1.10 19.88 -9.53
C VAL A 135 -0.72 21.11 -10.36
N VAL A 136 0.49 21.17 -10.93
CA VAL A 136 0.94 22.33 -11.71
C VAL A 136 0.06 22.53 -12.96
N ALA A 137 -0.21 21.44 -13.69
CA ALA A 137 -1.09 21.47 -14.85
C ALA A 137 -2.55 21.83 -14.47
N LEU A 138 -3.02 21.31 -13.34
CA LEU A 138 -4.35 21.60 -12.83
C LEU A 138 -4.52 23.07 -12.42
N ARG A 139 -3.51 23.68 -11.77
CA ARG A 139 -3.52 25.12 -11.43
C ARG A 139 -3.58 25.98 -12.69
N LYS A 140 -2.84 25.63 -13.75
CA LYS A 140 -2.93 26.31 -15.05
C LYS A 140 -4.35 26.22 -15.63
N LYS A 141 -4.99 25.05 -15.58
CA LYS A 141 -6.37 24.85 -16.05
C LYS A 141 -7.39 25.68 -15.26
N VAL A 142 -7.23 25.80 -13.94
CA VAL A 142 -8.04 26.69 -13.10
C VAL A 142 -7.87 28.15 -13.53
N ALA A 143 -6.63 28.61 -13.78
CA ALA A 143 -6.38 29.96 -14.26
C ALA A 143 -7.06 30.23 -15.62
N THR A 144 -6.93 29.31 -16.58
CA THR A 144 -7.57 29.46 -17.91
C THR A 144 -9.10 29.51 -17.81
N THR A 145 -9.71 28.64 -17.02
CA THR A 145 -11.17 28.64 -16.85
C THR A 145 -11.68 29.82 -16.03
N GLN A 146 -10.87 30.35 -15.09
CA GLN A 146 -11.18 31.60 -14.39
C GLN A 146 -11.22 32.78 -15.36
N VAL A 147 -10.27 32.87 -16.30
CA VAL A 147 -10.28 33.90 -17.34
C VAL A 147 -11.55 33.79 -18.19
N ALA A 148 -11.94 32.58 -18.59
CA ALA A 148 -13.18 32.36 -19.34
C ALA A 148 -14.42 32.76 -18.51
N LEU A 149 -14.45 32.44 -17.22
CA LEU A 149 -15.52 32.87 -16.31
C LEU A 149 -15.58 34.39 -16.17
N ASN A 150 -14.43 35.07 -16.07
CA ASN A 150 -14.37 36.52 -15.96
C ASN A 150 -14.90 37.22 -17.22
N LYS A 151 -14.67 36.64 -18.40
CA LYS A 151 -15.25 37.13 -19.67
C LYS A 151 -16.76 36.93 -19.75
N SER A 152 -17.32 35.97 -19.00
CA SER A 152 -18.74 35.63 -19.07
C SER A 152 -19.27 35.15 -17.71
N PRO A 153 -19.34 36.03 -16.69
CA PRO A 153 -19.58 35.64 -15.29
C PRO A 153 -20.99 35.09 -15.05
N LYS A 154 -21.93 35.40 -15.93
CA LYS A 154 -23.32 34.90 -15.89
C LYS A 154 -23.51 33.60 -16.68
N SER A 155 -22.52 33.16 -17.47
CA SER A 155 -22.64 31.95 -18.29
C SER A 155 -22.65 30.69 -17.43
N PRO A 156 -23.72 29.87 -17.46
CA PRO A 156 -23.76 28.60 -16.74
C PRO A 156 -22.66 27.64 -17.18
N VAL A 157 -22.32 27.66 -18.48
CA VAL A 157 -21.25 26.82 -19.05
C VAL A 157 -19.89 27.21 -18.47
N ALA A 158 -19.59 28.51 -18.39
CA ALA A 158 -18.33 28.99 -17.84
C ALA A 158 -18.21 28.69 -16.33
N LYS A 159 -19.30 28.86 -15.56
CA LYS A 159 -19.36 28.49 -14.14
C LYS A 159 -19.12 26.99 -13.93
N LYS A 160 -19.80 26.14 -14.71
CA LYS A 160 -19.61 24.67 -14.66
C LYS A 160 -18.19 24.25 -15.02
N ALA A 161 -17.63 24.81 -16.09
CA ALA A 161 -16.26 24.52 -16.51
C ALA A 161 -15.23 24.90 -15.43
N HIS A 162 -15.38 26.09 -14.84
CA HIS A 162 -14.50 26.52 -13.77
C HIS A 162 -14.68 25.69 -12.48
N SER A 163 -15.93 25.41 -12.08
CA SER A 163 -16.25 24.51 -10.96
C SER A 163 -15.63 23.11 -11.14
N ALA A 164 -15.73 22.51 -12.33
CA ALA A 164 -15.11 21.22 -12.63
C ALA A 164 -13.57 21.29 -12.53
N SER A 165 -12.95 22.38 -12.97
CA SER A 165 -11.50 22.56 -12.86
C SER A 165 -11.02 22.69 -11.41
N LEU A 166 -11.77 23.40 -10.54
CA LEU A 166 -11.49 23.52 -9.11
C LEU A 166 -11.61 22.16 -8.41
N THR A 167 -12.63 21.38 -8.79
CA THR A 167 -12.83 20.01 -8.28
C THR A 167 -11.66 19.10 -8.64
N ALA A 168 -11.20 19.18 -9.90
CA ALA A 168 -10.03 18.41 -10.35
C ALA A 168 -8.74 18.84 -9.63
N LEU A 169 -8.53 20.14 -9.43
CA LEU A 169 -7.39 20.65 -8.65
C LEU A 169 -7.43 20.16 -7.20
N ALA A 170 -8.58 20.22 -6.53
CA ALA A 170 -8.73 19.74 -5.15
C ALA A 170 -8.33 18.26 -5.03
N ARG A 171 -8.76 17.40 -5.97
CA ARG A 171 -8.34 15.99 -6.02
C ARG A 171 -6.85 15.82 -6.29
N GLY A 172 -6.30 16.63 -7.20
CA GLY A 172 -4.86 16.66 -7.45
C GLY A 172 -4.06 16.99 -6.19
N VAL A 173 -4.46 18.03 -5.46
CA VAL A 173 -3.83 18.45 -4.20
C VAL A 173 -3.88 17.35 -3.15
N MET A 174 -5.03 16.67 -2.99
CA MET A 174 -5.15 15.55 -2.03
C MET A 174 -4.21 14.38 -2.37
N ASN A 175 -3.97 14.11 -3.65
CA ASN A 175 -3.17 12.97 -4.12
C ASN A 175 -1.68 13.30 -4.32
N ASP A 176 -1.27 14.57 -4.24
CA ASP A 176 0.11 14.98 -4.52
C ASP A 176 1.06 14.63 -3.35
N PRO A 177 1.99 13.68 -3.48
CA PRO A 177 2.88 13.29 -2.39
C PRO A 177 3.74 14.45 -1.86
N ALA A 178 3.97 15.51 -2.65
CA ALA A 178 4.78 16.65 -2.25
C ALA A 178 4.08 17.59 -1.24
N ILE A 179 2.74 17.51 -1.11
CA ILE A 179 1.99 18.38 -0.19
C ILE A 179 1.79 17.65 1.15
N PRO A 180 2.16 18.24 2.30
CA PRO A 180 1.92 17.64 3.61
C PRO A 180 0.42 17.43 3.88
N PRO A 181 0.00 16.33 4.53
CA PRO A 181 -1.41 16.05 4.84
C PRO A 181 -2.14 17.21 5.54
N VAL A 182 -1.46 17.92 6.43
CA VAL A 182 -2.00 19.08 7.17
C VAL A 182 -2.37 20.27 6.26
N LYS A 183 -1.79 20.35 5.05
CA LYS A 183 -2.09 21.41 4.06
C LYS A 183 -3.07 20.95 2.98
N LYS A 184 -3.00 19.67 2.61
CA LYS A 184 -3.81 19.08 1.52
C LYS A 184 -5.31 19.26 1.71
N TYR A 185 -5.83 18.81 2.84
CA TYR A 185 -7.28 18.74 3.05
C TYR A 185 -7.93 20.12 3.29
N PRO A 186 -7.32 21.06 4.02
CA PRO A 186 -7.84 22.42 4.09
C PRO A 186 -7.88 23.10 2.72
N GLU A 187 -6.80 23.02 1.93
CA GLU A 187 -6.76 23.62 0.58
C GLU A 187 -7.82 22.98 -0.33
N ALA A 188 -7.95 21.65 -0.30
CA ALA A 188 -8.96 20.93 -1.06
C ALA A 188 -10.39 21.35 -0.67
N LEU A 189 -10.70 21.48 0.62
CA LEU A 189 -12.01 21.93 1.10
C LEU A 189 -12.35 23.34 0.58
N THR A 190 -11.40 24.27 0.63
CA THR A 190 -11.60 25.63 0.11
C THR A 190 -11.95 25.60 -1.38
N LEU A 191 -11.19 24.85 -2.17
CA LEU A 191 -11.41 24.71 -3.62
C LEU A 191 -12.78 24.06 -3.94
N LEU A 192 -13.16 23.01 -3.20
CA LEU A 192 -14.44 22.33 -3.40
C LEU A 192 -15.63 23.22 -3.03
N ARG A 193 -15.53 24.01 -1.96
CA ARG A 193 -16.58 24.97 -1.57
C ARG A 193 -16.75 26.07 -2.61
N GLN A 194 -15.65 26.57 -3.18
CA GLN A 194 -15.71 27.48 -4.33
C GLN A 194 -16.39 26.83 -5.52
N ALA A 195 -16.09 25.56 -5.83
CA ALA A 195 -16.72 24.81 -6.90
C ALA A 195 -18.24 24.70 -6.72
N VAL A 196 -18.72 24.36 -5.52
CA VAL A 196 -20.16 24.25 -5.22
C VAL A 196 -20.85 25.63 -5.21
N LYS A 197 -20.15 26.69 -4.78
CA LYS A 197 -20.68 28.07 -4.86
C LYS A 197 -20.92 28.53 -6.31
N LEU A 198 -20.08 28.08 -7.24
CA LEU A 198 -20.21 28.39 -8.67
C LEU A 198 -21.26 27.51 -9.35
N ASP A 199 -21.30 26.22 -8.99
CA ASP A 199 -22.23 25.23 -9.52
C ASP A 199 -22.71 24.29 -8.41
N ALA A 200 -23.90 24.59 -7.87
CA ALA A 200 -24.53 23.77 -6.84
C ALA A 200 -24.91 22.35 -7.33
N THR A 201 -24.94 22.13 -8.65
CA THR A 201 -25.25 20.82 -9.24
C THR A 201 -24.04 19.90 -9.34
N ASN A 202 -22.85 20.38 -9.00
CA ASN A 202 -21.62 19.59 -9.01
C ASN A 202 -21.59 18.56 -7.87
N LYS A 203 -22.20 17.39 -8.11
CA LYS A 203 -22.29 16.27 -7.17
C LYS A 203 -20.92 15.72 -6.76
N ASN A 204 -19.92 15.82 -7.64
CA ASN A 204 -18.55 15.40 -7.34
C ASN A 204 -17.96 16.27 -6.22
N ALA A 205 -18.06 17.59 -6.35
CA ALA A 205 -17.54 18.50 -5.34
C ALA A 205 -18.28 18.36 -4.00
N ALA A 206 -19.62 18.27 -4.04
CA ALA A 206 -20.43 18.08 -2.84
C ALA A 206 -20.12 16.74 -2.13
N GLY A 207 -19.93 15.67 -2.89
CA GLY A 207 -19.53 14.36 -2.35
C GLY A 207 -18.16 14.38 -1.68
N ASP A 208 -17.18 15.06 -2.30
CA ASP A 208 -15.83 15.17 -1.77
C ASP A 208 -15.78 16.02 -0.49
N ILE A 209 -16.55 17.13 -0.41
CA ILE A 209 -16.69 17.92 0.83
C ILE A 209 -17.19 17.04 1.97
N LYS A 210 -18.30 16.32 1.78
CA LYS A 210 -18.88 15.44 2.80
C LYS A 210 -17.87 14.39 3.28
N ARG A 211 -17.12 13.79 2.35
CA ARG A 211 -16.09 12.80 2.67
C ARG A 211 -14.98 13.39 3.53
N ILE A 212 -14.45 14.56 3.17
CA ILE A 212 -13.38 15.21 3.93
C ILE A 212 -13.91 15.63 5.31
N GLU A 213 -15.07 16.26 5.39
CA GLU A 213 -15.66 16.70 6.66
C GLU A 213 -15.96 15.52 7.60
N ALA A 214 -16.40 14.37 7.08
CA ALA A 214 -16.57 13.15 7.86
C ALA A 214 -15.25 12.67 8.49
N VAL A 215 -14.14 12.71 7.73
CA VAL A 215 -12.81 12.36 8.24
C VAL A 215 -12.36 13.33 9.34
N TYR A 216 -12.60 14.63 9.19
CA TYR A 216 -12.31 15.62 10.26
C TYR A 216 -13.10 15.33 11.54
N LYS A 217 -14.40 15.03 11.42
CA LYS A 217 -15.25 14.65 12.56
C LYS A 217 -14.75 13.38 13.24
N GLN A 218 -14.39 12.35 12.47
CA GLN A 218 -13.84 11.11 13.02
C GLN A 218 -12.51 11.32 13.76
N MET A 219 -11.69 12.29 13.34
CA MET A 219 -10.46 12.67 14.03
C MET A 219 -10.68 13.60 15.24
N GLY A 220 -11.93 13.97 15.55
CA GLY A 220 -12.22 14.97 16.60
C GLY A 220 -11.63 16.35 16.31
N LYS A 221 -11.33 16.65 15.03
CA LYS A 221 -10.72 17.92 14.62
C LYS A 221 -11.78 18.90 14.12
N PRO A 222 -11.64 20.21 14.39
CA PRO A 222 -12.53 21.20 13.83
C PRO A 222 -12.41 21.23 12.31
N ILE A 223 -13.55 21.37 11.64
CA ILE A 223 -13.60 21.49 10.18
C ILE A 223 -13.06 22.88 9.80
N PRO A 224 -12.01 22.98 8.96
CA PRO A 224 -11.52 24.25 8.46
C PRO A 224 -12.64 25.01 7.75
N LYS A 225 -12.72 26.33 7.93
CA LYS A 225 -13.72 27.20 7.28
C LYS A 225 -13.18 27.77 5.97
#